data_AF-A0A2V9N5V2-F1
#
_entry.id   AF-A0A2V9N5V2-F1
#
_cell.length_a   1.000
_cell.length_b   1.000
_cell.length_c   1.000
_cell.angle_alpha   90.00
_cell.angle_beta   90.00
_cell.angle_gamma   90.00
#
_symmetry.space_group_name_H-M   'P 1'
#
loop_
_entity.id
_entity.type
_entity.pdbx_description
1 polymer ?
#
loop_
_entity_poly.entity_id
_entity_poly.type
_entity_poly.pdbx_seq_one_letter_code
_entity_poly.pdbx_strand_id
1 'polypeptide(L)'
;MIRLNGVSRFYPARAGAPGGTIRALDDFTFRVEPGEAHLGTKELTRIRAEKIGFIFQHFHLIPYLTALENVMLAQYFHSMTDEQEAFDALSRVGLRDRANHVPAQLSGGEQQRVCIARALINDPKIILADEPTGNLDAKNEEIVLDLLRDFHQQGRTIVMVTHDPVVARLADRRIELHHGKIAAQEVFSMADEEQLEEVLEELWVLEEHEQIAEIEHMEVHGALPVSIAVEKIRAMGLVETKPHPPIAHDHKSFVNPCHDALKPGGVSIGDGSMIVELTAKGRQRAGDIIRRHRLAERLFTDSLAMDSETEIEQQACKFEHILSPEATDKICTFLGHPKTCPHGAPIPPGKCCGDIAESDRSRGALARSRAGDVSNTRGDE
;
A
#
# COMPACT_ATOMS: atom_id res chain seq x y z
N MET A 1 -8.78 4.63 -5.40
CA MET A 1 -9.67 5.13 -4.34
C MET A 1 -9.23 6.53 -3.90
N ILE A 2 -10.15 7.49 -3.83
CA ILE A 2 -9.88 8.88 -3.38
C ILE A 2 -10.64 9.11 -2.07
N ARG A 3 -9.96 9.52 -1.01
CA ARG A 3 -10.58 9.86 0.27
C ARG A 3 -10.72 11.38 0.45
N LEU A 4 -11.86 11.84 0.94
CA LEU A 4 -12.07 13.21 1.43
C LEU A 4 -12.21 13.19 2.96
N ASN A 5 -11.26 13.81 3.63
CA ASN A 5 -11.22 14.01 5.07
C ASN A 5 -11.88 15.34 5.42
N GLY A 6 -12.65 15.43 6.50
CA GLY A 6 -13.30 16.69 6.92
C GLY A 6 -14.53 17.09 6.11
N VAL A 7 -14.94 16.28 5.13
CA VAL A 7 -16.31 16.29 4.60
C VAL A 7 -17.16 15.44 5.51
N SER A 8 -18.35 15.92 5.90
CA SER A 8 -19.25 15.12 6.72
C SER A 8 -20.22 14.28 5.88
N ARG A 9 -20.65 14.75 4.70
CA ARG A 9 -21.58 14.06 3.80
C ARG A 9 -21.51 14.43 2.32
N PHE A 10 -21.92 13.51 1.43
CA PHE A 10 -22.30 13.80 0.04
C PHE A 10 -23.79 14.17 -0.07
N TYR A 11 -24.11 15.21 -0.82
CA TYR A 11 -25.48 15.65 -1.10
C TYR A 11 -25.76 15.76 -2.61
N PRO A 12 -26.93 15.31 -3.09
CA PRO A 12 -27.43 15.68 -4.40
C PRO A 12 -27.68 17.20 -4.44
N ALA A 13 -27.26 17.88 -5.51
CA ALA A 13 -27.52 19.33 -5.65
C ALA A 13 -29.03 19.63 -5.60
N ARG A 14 -29.42 20.70 -4.88
CA ARG A 14 -30.81 21.21 -4.87
C ARG A 14 -31.29 21.43 -6.31
N ALA A 15 -32.54 21.07 -6.59
CA ALA A 15 -33.20 21.39 -7.85
C ALA A 15 -33.10 22.91 -8.12
N GLY A 16 -32.42 23.28 -9.21
CA GLY A 16 -32.21 24.68 -9.60
C GLY A 16 -30.74 25.15 -9.66
N ALA A 17 -29.75 24.34 -9.26
CA ALA A 17 -28.34 24.68 -9.49
C ALA A 17 -27.93 24.37 -10.95
N PRO A 18 -27.33 25.32 -11.70
CA PRO A 18 -26.80 25.05 -13.03
C PRO A 18 -25.61 24.08 -12.93
N GLY A 19 -25.64 23.00 -13.72
CA GLY A 19 -24.57 22.00 -13.80
C GLY A 19 -24.77 20.76 -12.93
N GLY A 20 -24.15 19.65 -13.35
CA GLY A 20 -24.23 18.28 -12.81
C GLY A 20 -23.61 18.08 -11.45
N THR A 21 -23.84 19.01 -10.55
CA THR A 21 -23.12 19.16 -9.29
C THR A 21 -23.51 18.06 -8.30
N ILE A 22 -22.53 17.45 -7.66
CA ILE A 22 -22.70 16.73 -6.39
C ILE A 22 -21.95 17.54 -5.34
N ARG A 23 -22.61 17.91 -4.23
CA ARG A 23 -22.01 18.79 -3.21
C ARG A 23 -21.53 17.94 -2.04
N ALA A 24 -20.28 18.10 -1.64
CA ALA A 24 -19.84 17.76 -0.29
C ALA A 24 -20.05 19.01 0.59
N LEU A 25 -20.32 18.85 1.89
CA LEU A 25 -20.47 19.99 2.81
C LEU A 25 -19.21 20.88 2.78
N ASP A 26 -19.45 22.20 2.87
CA ASP A 26 -18.51 23.33 2.74
C ASP A 26 -17.84 23.53 1.37
N ASP A 27 -18.58 24.12 0.42
CA ASP A 27 -18.10 24.64 -0.88
C ASP A 27 -17.49 23.64 -1.89
N PHE A 28 -17.33 22.36 -1.56
CA PHE A 28 -16.84 21.37 -2.51
C PHE A 28 -17.94 20.91 -3.48
N THR A 29 -17.80 21.32 -4.74
CA THR A 29 -18.70 20.98 -5.85
C THR A 29 -17.95 19.99 -6.75
N PHE A 30 -18.33 18.71 -6.73
CA PHE A 30 -17.92 17.78 -7.78
C PHE A 30 -18.61 18.21 -9.07
N ARG A 31 -17.88 18.96 -9.89
CA ARG A 31 -18.24 19.24 -11.27
C ARG A 31 -17.70 18.11 -12.12
N VAL A 32 -18.59 17.35 -12.73
CA VAL A 32 -18.24 16.68 -13.98
C VAL A 32 -18.04 17.82 -14.97
N GLU A 33 -16.81 18.26 -15.17
CA GLU A 33 -16.49 19.24 -16.21
C GLU A 33 -16.80 18.56 -17.55
N PRO A 34 -17.85 18.97 -18.27
CA PRO A 34 -17.96 18.58 -19.65
C PRO A 34 -16.87 19.33 -20.40
N GLY A 35 -16.14 18.66 -21.30
CA GLY A 35 -15.48 19.40 -22.37
C GLY A 35 -16.55 20.25 -23.07
N GLU A 36 -16.48 21.57 -22.94
CA GLU A 36 -17.22 22.62 -23.66
C GLU A 36 -18.75 22.44 -23.90
N ALA A 37 -19.44 21.55 -23.19
CA ALA A 37 -20.87 21.27 -23.42
C ALA A 37 -21.71 21.50 -22.16
N HIS A 38 -22.51 22.57 -22.13
CA HIS A 38 -23.49 22.80 -21.07
C HIS A 38 -24.58 21.72 -21.08
N LEU A 39 -24.37 20.63 -20.32
CA LEU A 39 -25.33 19.53 -20.18
C LEU A 39 -26.61 20.02 -19.48
N GLY A 40 -27.76 19.75 -20.09
CA GLY A 40 -29.07 20.08 -19.52
C GLY A 40 -29.39 19.21 -18.29
N THR A 41 -30.32 19.66 -17.43
CA THR A 41 -30.69 18.94 -16.19
C THR A 41 -31.08 17.48 -16.42
N LYS A 42 -31.77 17.17 -17.52
CA LYS A 42 -32.14 15.78 -17.88
C LYS A 42 -30.93 14.89 -18.17
N GLU A 43 -29.92 15.45 -18.83
CA GLU A 43 -28.71 14.73 -19.20
C GLU A 43 -27.83 14.46 -17.97
N LEU A 44 -27.80 15.42 -17.04
CA LEU A 44 -27.14 15.26 -15.74
C LEU A 44 -27.82 14.20 -14.87
N THR A 45 -29.16 14.17 -14.86
CA THR A 45 -29.91 13.09 -14.19
C THR A 45 -29.57 11.74 -14.80
N ARG A 46 -29.53 11.64 -16.14
CA ARG A 46 -29.13 10.41 -16.83
C ARG A 46 -27.71 9.96 -16.44
N ILE A 47 -26.73 10.86 -16.47
CA ILE A 47 -25.34 10.55 -16.06
C ILE A 47 -25.28 10.08 -14.61
N ARG A 48 -25.92 10.78 -13.68
CA ARG A 48 -25.93 10.37 -12.26
C ARG A 48 -26.50 8.98 -12.10
N ALA A 49 -27.60 8.72 -12.79
CA ALA A 49 -28.31 7.48 -12.68
C ALA A 49 -27.47 6.33 -13.31
N GLU A 50 -26.84 6.54 -14.47
CA GLU A 50 -26.14 5.49 -15.25
C GLU A 50 -24.67 5.28 -14.87
N LYS A 51 -24.00 6.31 -14.32
CA LYS A 51 -22.52 6.30 -14.16
C LYS A 51 -22.08 6.39 -12.71
N ILE A 52 -22.99 6.74 -11.79
CA ILE A 52 -22.65 7.03 -10.39
C ILE A 52 -23.47 6.15 -9.45
N GLY A 53 -22.78 5.30 -8.70
CA GLY A 53 -23.33 4.58 -7.55
C GLY A 53 -23.15 5.39 -6.27
N PHE A 54 -24.14 5.38 -5.39
CA PHE A 54 -24.08 6.08 -4.10
C PHE A 54 -24.28 5.10 -2.95
N ILE A 55 -23.37 5.16 -1.98
CA ILE A 55 -23.47 4.48 -0.68
C ILE A 55 -23.57 5.57 0.38
N PHE A 56 -24.65 5.56 1.16
CA PHE A 56 -24.92 6.57 2.18
C PHE A 56 -24.51 6.06 3.57
N GLN A 57 -24.21 6.99 4.49
CA GLN A 57 -23.91 6.69 5.89
C GLN A 57 -25.09 6.02 6.62
N HIS A 58 -26.32 6.42 6.27
CA HIS A 58 -27.55 5.77 6.68
C HIS A 58 -28.07 4.92 5.53
N PHE A 59 -28.53 3.69 5.80
CA PHE A 59 -28.84 2.72 4.75
C PHE A 59 -29.92 3.20 3.75
N HIS A 60 -30.87 4.03 4.20
CA HIS A 60 -31.99 4.51 3.38
C HIS A 60 -32.68 3.37 2.60
N LEU A 61 -32.81 2.20 3.22
CA LEU A 61 -33.59 1.09 2.70
C LEU A 61 -35.06 1.34 2.98
N ILE A 62 -35.93 0.96 2.05
CA ILE A 62 -37.37 1.03 2.24
C ILE A 62 -37.78 -0.11 3.18
N PRO A 63 -38.33 0.17 4.38
CA PRO A 63 -38.48 -0.83 5.45
C PRO A 63 -39.41 -2.01 5.13
N TYR A 64 -40.36 -1.81 4.22
CA TYR A 64 -41.37 -2.81 3.83
C TYR A 64 -41.03 -3.54 2.52
N LEU A 65 -39.88 -3.26 1.92
CA LEU A 65 -39.35 -3.99 0.78
C LEU A 65 -38.28 -4.98 1.24
N THR A 66 -38.19 -6.12 0.58
CA THR A 66 -37.12 -7.11 0.75
C THR A 66 -35.77 -6.54 0.29
N ALA A 67 -34.67 -7.22 0.63
CA ALA A 67 -33.34 -6.87 0.15
C ALA A 67 -33.28 -6.84 -1.38
N LEU A 68 -33.90 -7.82 -2.04
CA LEU A 68 -33.98 -7.92 -3.49
C LEU A 68 -34.74 -6.73 -4.09
N GLU A 69 -35.92 -6.43 -3.56
CA GLU A 69 -36.73 -5.29 -4.02
C GLU A 69 -36.01 -3.96 -3.81
N ASN A 70 -35.33 -3.77 -2.67
CA ASN A 70 -34.52 -2.57 -2.41
C ASN A 70 -33.40 -2.36 -3.44
N VAL A 71 -32.80 -3.45 -3.91
CA VAL A 71 -31.75 -3.43 -4.94
C VAL A 71 -32.36 -3.14 -6.32
N MET A 72 -33.49 -3.76 -6.65
CA MET A 72 -34.23 -3.52 -7.91
C MET A 72 -34.70 -2.07 -8.08
N LEU A 73 -34.91 -1.31 -6.99
CA LEU A 73 -35.28 0.12 -7.07
C LEU A 73 -34.31 0.95 -7.94
N ALA A 74 -33.03 0.57 -7.98
CA ALA A 74 -32.04 1.28 -8.79
C ALA A 74 -32.20 1.03 -10.31
N GLN A 75 -32.84 -0.08 -10.72
CA GLN A 75 -33.10 -0.40 -12.13
C GLN A 75 -34.32 0.35 -12.70
N TYR A 76 -35.30 0.71 -11.84
CA TYR A 76 -36.55 1.37 -12.26
C TYR A 76 -36.33 2.70 -13.01
N PHE A 77 -35.17 3.33 -12.82
CA PHE A 77 -34.82 4.59 -13.46
C PHE A 77 -34.09 4.43 -14.81
N HIS A 78 -33.79 3.19 -15.24
CA HIS A 78 -32.88 2.90 -16.35
C HIS A 78 -33.41 1.90 -17.39
N SER A 79 -34.18 0.89 -16.96
CA SER A 79 -34.49 -0.28 -17.77
C SER A 79 -35.78 -0.97 -17.32
N MET A 80 -36.17 -2.04 -18.02
CA MET A 80 -37.04 -3.07 -17.46
C MET A 80 -36.37 -3.67 -16.22
N THR A 81 -37.13 -3.88 -15.15
CA THR A 81 -36.63 -4.53 -13.93
C THR A 81 -36.18 -5.95 -14.25
N ASP A 82 -34.91 -6.27 -13.96
CA ASP A 82 -34.34 -7.60 -14.06
C ASP A 82 -34.06 -8.12 -12.65
N GLU A 83 -34.97 -8.95 -12.16
CA GLU A 83 -34.87 -9.58 -10.85
C GLU A 83 -33.63 -10.47 -10.72
N GLN A 84 -33.21 -11.13 -11.82
CA GLN A 84 -32.05 -12.01 -11.81
C GLN A 84 -30.77 -11.21 -11.63
N GLU A 85 -30.64 -10.08 -12.32
CA GLU A 85 -29.50 -9.17 -12.15
C GLU A 85 -29.42 -8.61 -10.72
N ALA A 86 -30.56 -8.24 -10.14
CA ALA A 86 -30.62 -7.80 -8.74
C ALA A 86 -30.22 -8.90 -7.75
N PHE A 87 -30.64 -10.12 -8.03
CA PHE A 87 -30.29 -11.29 -7.23
C PHE A 87 -28.79 -11.62 -7.33
N ASP A 88 -28.20 -11.49 -8.52
CA ASP A 88 -26.78 -11.68 -8.73
C ASP A 88 -25.95 -10.58 -8.05
N ALA A 89 -26.43 -9.33 -8.07
CA ALA A 89 -25.82 -8.22 -7.32
C ALA A 89 -25.80 -8.48 -5.80
N LEU A 90 -26.90 -9.02 -5.24
CA LEU A 90 -26.94 -9.46 -3.83
C LEU A 90 -26.01 -10.65 -3.57
N SER A 91 -25.91 -11.57 -4.51
CA SER A 91 -25.01 -12.73 -4.38
C SER A 91 -23.54 -12.28 -4.32
N ARG A 92 -23.15 -11.27 -5.11
CA ARG A 92 -21.78 -10.71 -5.11
C ARG A 92 -21.36 -10.08 -3.79
N VAL A 93 -22.33 -9.64 -2.98
CA VAL A 93 -22.08 -9.10 -1.63
C VAL A 93 -22.38 -10.13 -0.53
N GLY A 94 -22.50 -11.41 -0.88
CA GLY A 94 -22.69 -12.51 0.08
C GLY A 94 -24.09 -12.56 0.72
N LEU A 95 -25.11 -11.99 0.07
CA LEU A 95 -26.48 -11.91 0.59
C LEU A 95 -27.51 -12.74 -0.19
N ARG A 96 -27.06 -13.75 -0.92
CA ARG A 96 -27.92 -14.64 -1.72
C ARG A 96 -29.09 -15.21 -0.90
N ASP A 97 -28.80 -15.77 0.27
CA ASP A 97 -29.81 -16.41 1.14
C ASP A 97 -30.68 -15.39 1.90
N ARG A 98 -30.33 -14.10 1.81
CA ARG A 98 -31.02 -13.00 2.48
C ARG A 98 -31.92 -12.18 1.55
N ALA A 99 -32.02 -12.55 0.27
CA ALA A 99 -32.77 -11.80 -0.75
C ALA A 99 -34.21 -11.44 -0.33
N ASN A 100 -34.92 -12.35 0.34
CA ASN A 100 -36.31 -12.16 0.77
C ASN A 100 -36.49 -11.51 2.14
N HIS A 101 -35.41 -11.12 2.83
CA HIS A 101 -35.49 -10.50 4.15
C HIS A 101 -35.76 -8.99 4.01
N VAL A 102 -36.63 -8.44 4.87
CA VAL A 102 -36.82 -7.00 4.98
C VAL A 102 -35.75 -6.37 5.88
N PRO A 103 -35.45 -5.05 5.80
CA PRO A 103 -34.39 -4.40 6.57
C PRO A 103 -34.39 -4.69 8.08
N ALA A 104 -35.58 -4.79 8.70
CA ALA A 104 -35.70 -5.09 10.13
C ALA A 104 -35.19 -6.49 10.53
N GLN A 105 -34.99 -7.39 9.56
CA GLN A 105 -34.49 -8.75 9.76
C GLN A 105 -32.99 -8.89 9.41
N LEU A 106 -32.35 -7.79 8.98
CA LEU A 106 -30.95 -7.75 8.59
C LEU A 106 -30.13 -7.01 9.65
N SER A 107 -28.95 -7.55 9.97
CA SER A 107 -27.93 -6.82 10.74
C SER A 107 -27.48 -5.54 10.03
N GLY A 108 -26.86 -4.60 10.76
CA GLY A 108 -26.34 -3.36 10.17
C GLY A 108 -25.35 -3.62 9.02
N GLY A 109 -24.45 -4.59 9.18
CA GLY A 109 -23.52 -5.00 8.12
C GLY A 109 -24.23 -5.60 6.90
N GLU A 110 -25.25 -6.43 7.10
CA GLU A 110 -26.07 -6.95 6.00
C GLU A 110 -26.83 -5.81 5.30
N GLN A 111 -27.42 -4.86 6.03
CA GLN A 111 -28.10 -3.70 5.44
C GLN A 111 -27.13 -2.84 4.61
N GLN A 112 -25.89 -2.66 5.07
CA GLN A 112 -24.87 -1.95 4.31
C GLN A 112 -24.50 -2.69 3.03
N ARG A 113 -24.35 -4.01 3.09
CA ARG A 113 -24.10 -4.83 1.90
C ARG A 113 -25.26 -4.77 0.89
N VAL A 114 -26.53 -4.69 1.35
CA VAL A 114 -27.67 -4.40 0.46
C VAL A 114 -27.50 -3.03 -0.22
N CYS A 115 -27.07 -2.00 0.51
CA CYS A 115 -26.82 -0.68 -0.06
C CYS A 115 -25.70 -0.70 -1.11
N ILE A 116 -24.65 -1.48 -0.88
CA ILE A 116 -23.55 -1.69 -1.83
C ILE A 116 -24.07 -2.39 -3.09
N ALA A 117 -24.84 -3.47 -2.95
CA ALA A 117 -25.47 -4.15 -4.10
C ALA A 117 -26.35 -3.19 -4.92
N ARG A 118 -27.17 -2.37 -4.24
CA ARG A 118 -28.02 -1.33 -4.86
C ARG A 118 -27.18 -0.28 -5.61
N ALA A 119 -26.03 0.11 -5.07
CA ALA A 119 -25.15 1.06 -5.73
C ALA A 119 -24.49 0.49 -6.99
N LEU A 120 -24.30 -0.84 -7.06
CA LEU A 120 -23.51 -1.51 -8.08
C LEU A 120 -24.31 -2.12 -9.22
N ILE A 121 -25.62 -2.30 -9.04
CA ILE A 121 -26.45 -3.04 -10.00
C ILE A 121 -26.40 -2.46 -11.41
N ASN A 122 -26.32 -1.13 -11.54
CA ASN A 122 -26.23 -0.44 -12.84
C ASN A 122 -24.78 -0.34 -13.38
N ASP A 123 -23.84 -1.13 -12.83
CA ASP A 123 -22.41 -1.13 -13.12
C ASP A 123 -21.80 0.29 -13.24
N PRO A 124 -21.85 1.10 -12.17
CA PRO A 124 -21.38 2.48 -12.23
C PRO A 124 -19.85 2.53 -12.39
N LYS A 125 -19.39 3.53 -13.14
CA LYS A 125 -17.96 3.81 -13.27
C LYS A 125 -17.38 4.51 -12.03
N ILE A 126 -18.22 5.24 -11.29
CA ILE A 126 -17.85 6.00 -10.10
C ILE A 126 -18.75 5.59 -8.95
N ILE A 127 -18.17 5.28 -7.80
CA ILE A 127 -18.89 5.02 -6.55
C ILE A 127 -18.55 6.15 -5.57
N LEU A 128 -19.58 6.80 -5.05
CA LEU A 128 -19.48 7.80 -4.00
C LEU A 128 -19.95 7.17 -2.69
N ALA A 129 -19.02 7.00 -1.76
CA ALA A 129 -19.28 6.35 -0.48
C ALA A 129 -19.17 7.34 0.66
N ASP A 130 -20.28 7.59 1.34
CA ASP A 130 -20.38 8.50 2.47
C ASP A 130 -20.34 7.72 3.78
N GLU A 131 -19.18 7.72 4.44
CA GLU A 131 -18.90 6.95 5.67
C GLU A 131 -19.45 5.51 5.63
N PRO A 132 -19.01 4.68 4.67
CA PRO A 132 -19.63 3.39 4.41
C PRO A 132 -19.45 2.37 5.55
N THR A 133 -18.58 2.64 6.53
CA THR A 133 -18.28 1.73 7.65
C THR A 133 -18.64 2.30 9.03
N GLY A 134 -19.02 3.57 9.14
CA GLY A 134 -19.12 4.27 10.43
C GLY A 134 -20.17 3.74 11.42
N ASN A 135 -21.08 2.86 10.98
CA ASN A 135 -22.13 2.24 11.81
C ASN A 135 -21.95 0.72 11.96
N LEU A 136 -20.78 0.18 11.62
CA LEU A 136 -20.52 -1.26 11.59
C LEU A 136 -19.58 -1.69 12.74
N ASP A 137 -19.69 -2.95 13.16
CA ASP A 137 -18.64 -3.59 13.95
C ASP A 137 -17.40 -3.89 13.07
N ALA A 138 -16.24 -4.09 13.71
CA ALA A 138 -14.96 -4.27 13.02
C ALA A 138 -14.98 -5.39 11.95
N LYS A 139 -15.67 -6.50 12.23
CA LYS A 139 -15.76 -7.62 11.27
C LYS A 139 -16.58 -7.26 10.04
N ASN A 140 -17.70 -6.58 10.24
CA ASN A 140 -18.53 -6.12 9.12
C ASN A 140 -17.90 -4.96 8.35
N GLU A 141 -17.14 -4.10 9.03
CA GLU A 141 -16.33 -3.05 8.41
C GLU A 141 -15.30 -3.64 7.44
N GLU A 142 -14.51 -4.62 7.88
CA GLU A 142 -13.51 -5.31 7.06
C GLU A 142 -14.14 -5.89 5.77
N ILE A 143 -15.25 -6.60 5.91
CA ILE A 143 -15.99 -7.18 4.77
C ILE A 143 -16.42 -6.08 3.77
N VAL A 144 -16.89 -4.93 4.26
CA VAL A 144 -17.32 -3.82 3.39
C VAL A 144 -16.12 -3.18 2.69
N LEU A 145 -15.00 -2.99 3.39
CA LEU A 145 -13.77 -2.43 2.82
C LEU A 145 -13.17 -3.34 1.76
N ASP A 146 -13.17 -4.66 1.98
CA ASP A 146 -12.72 -5.64 1.01
C ASP A 146 -13.58 -5.62 -0.26
N LEU A 147 -14.90 -5.57 -0.12
CA LEU A 147 -15.81 -5.43 -1.27
C LEU A 147 -15.48 -4.16 -2.08
N LEU A 148 -15.31 -3.01 -1.42
CA LEU A 148 -14.95 -1.77 -2.10
C LEU A 148 -13.57 -1.88 -2.78
N ARG A 149 -12.60 -2.54 -2.15
CA ARG A 149 -11.27 -2.78 -2.72
C ARG A 149 -11.36 -3.64 -3.99
N ASP A 150 -12.12 -4.74 -3.96
CA ASP A 150 -12.33 -5.60 -5.11
C ASP A 150 -12.97 -4.85 -6.28
N PHE A 151 -13.98 -4.02 -5.99
CA PHE A 151 -14.61 -3.20 -7.02
C PHE A 151 -13.68 -2.14 -7.60
N HIS A 152 -12.79 -1.59 -6.77
CA HIS A 152 -11.77 -0.68 -7.25
C HIS A 152 -10.77 -1.39 -8.17
N GLN A 153 -10.31 -2.59 -7.80
CA GLN A 153 -9.43 -3.44 -8.64
C GLN A 153 -10.09 -3.85 -9.96
N GLN A 154 -11.42 -3.99 -9.99
CA GLN A 154 -12.20 -4.20 -11.22
C GLN A 154 -12.29 -2.95 -12.12
N GLY A 155 -11.62 -1.85 -11.78
CA GLY A 155 -11.52 -0.64 -12.59
C GLY A 155 -12.52 0.45 -12.26
N ARG A 156 -13.30 0.31 -11.17
CA ARG A 156 -14.23 1.36 -10.73
C ARG A 156 -13.49 2.43 -9.92
N THR A 157 -13.88 3.69 -10.09
CA THR A 157 -13.35 4.78 -9.27
C THR A 157 -14.19 4.91 -8.01
N ILE A 158 -13.56 4.85 -6.83
CA ILE A 158 -14.25 5.03 -5.55
C ILE A 158 -13.80 6.34 -4.93
N VAL A 159 -14.75 7.22 -4.60
CA VAL A 159 -14.54 8.41 -3.78
C VAL A 159 -15.24 8.20 -2.45
N MET A 160 -14.48 8.20 -1.37
CA MET A 160 -14.96 7.90 -0.03
C MET A 160 -14.79 9.09 0.90
N VAL A 161 -15.83 9.39 1.65
CA VAL A 161 -15.79 10.27 2.82
C VAL A 161 -15.72 9.38 4.05
N THR A 162 -14.83 9.69 4.97
CA THR A 162 -14.71 8.97 6.25
C THR A 162 -13.95 9.83 7.23
N HIS A 163 -14.24 9.72 8.53
CA HIS A 163 -13.43 10.28 9.61
C HIS A 163 -12.40 9.29 10.19
N ASP A 164 -12.45 8.01 9.79
CA ASP A 164 -11.56 6.97 10.30
C ASP A 164 -10.14 7.06 9.68
N PRO A 165 -9.08 7.32 10.47
CA PRO A 165 -7.73 7.48 9.95
C PRO A 165 -7.11 6.17 9.42
N VAL A 166 -7.57 5.00 9.84
CA VAL A 166 -7.13 3.69 9.34
C VAL A 166 -7.71 3.45 7.95
N VAL A 167 -9.03 3.65 7.78
CA VAL A 167 -9.70 3.53 6.46
C VAL A 167 -9.10 4.51 5.44
N ALA A 168 -8.66 5.68 5.90
CA ALA A 168 -7.93 6.66 5.10
C ALA A 168 -6.74 6.12 4.33
N ARG A 169 -5.95 5.30 5.04
CA ARG A 169 -4.62 4.83 4.61
C ARG A 169 -4.75 3.73 3.56
N LEU A 170 -5.97 3.24 3.35
CA LEU A 170 -6.30 2.27 2.30
C LEU A 170 -6.54 2.95 0.93
N ALA A 171 -6.66 4.28 0.88
CA ALA A 171 -6.92 5.00 -0.37
C ALA A 171 -5.62 5.35 -1.10
N ASP A 172 -5.61 5.28 -2.44
CA ASP A 172 -4.45 5.71 -3.25
C ASP A 172 -4.18 7.22 -3.13
N ARG A 173 -5.20 7.99 -2.78
CA ARG A 173 -5.12 9.44 -2.59
C ARG A 173 -5.98 9.86 -1.41
N ARG A 174 -5.42 10.66 -0.51
CA ARG A 174 -6.14 11.36 0.56
C ARG A 174 -6.14 12.86 0.30
N ILE A 175 -7.31 13.44 0.43
CA ILE A 175 -7.53 14.87 0.38
C ILE A 175 -8.11 15.24 1.74
N GLU A 176 -7.42 16.10 2.47
CA GLU A 176 -7.88 16.63 3.74
C GLU A 176 -8.51 17.99 3.52
N LEU A 177 -9.74 18.17 4.00
CA LEU A 177 -10.47 19.42 3.96
C LEU A 177 -10.53 20.04 5.36
N HIS A 178 -10.25 21.34 5.44
CA HIS A 178 -10.52 22.18 6.61
C HIS A 178 -11.40 23.36 6.17
N HIS A 179 -12.55 23.52 6.83
CA HIS A 179 -13.52 24.59 6.50
C HIS A 179 -13.85 24.68 5.00
N GLY A 180 -14.05 23.53 4.35
CA GLY A 180 -14.40 23.45 2.93
C GLY A 180 -13.27 23.67 1.93
N LYS A 181 -12.05 23.89 2.40
CA LYS A 181 -10.87 24.07 1.55
C LYS A 181 -9.95 22.87 1.69
N ILE A 182 -9.30 22.50 0.59
CA ILE A 182 -8.21 21.51 0.67
C ILE A 182 -7.12 22.10 1.54
N ALA A 183 -6.88 21.46 2.68
CA ALA A 183 -5.80 21.78 3.59
C ALA A 183 -4.53 21.00 3.24
N ALA A 184 -4.70 19.72 2.90
CA ALA A 184 -3.60 18.85 2.49
C ALA A 184 -4.07 17.84 1.43
N GLN A 185 -3.13 17.40 0.61
CA GLN A 185 -3.36 16.31 -0.34
C GLN A 185 -2.13 15.41 -0.36
N GLU A 186 -2.37 14.12 -0.14
CA GLU A 186 -1.36 13.07 -0.22
C GLU A 186 -1.79 12.08 -1.30
N VAL A 187 -0.87 11.78 -2.22
CA VAL A 187 -1.01 10.68 -3.16
C VAL A 187 -0.10 9.59 -2.64
N PHE A 188 -0.68 8.53 -2.13
CA PHE A 188 0.05 7.48 -1.41
C PHE A 188 0.95 6.64 -2.31
N SER A 189 0.90 6.80 -3.63
CA SER A 189 1.70 5.98 -4.57
C SER A 189 3.23 6.13 -4.44
N MET A 190 3.76 7.16 -3.77
CA MET A 190 5.22 7.31 -3.55
C MET A 190 5.61 7.10 -2.07
N ALA A 191 4.81 7.61 -1.13
CA ALA A 191 5.05 7.43 0.31
C ALA A 191 4.79 5.99 0.77
N ASP A 192 3.89 5.26 0.10
CA ASP A 192 3.71 3.83 0.35
C ASP A 192 4.92 3.04 -0.17
N GLU A 193 5.51 3.40 -1.31
CA GLU A 193 6.70 2.69 -1.82
C GLU A 193 7.88 2.83 -0.86
N GLU A 194 8.18 4.04 -0.40
CA GLU A 194 9.21 4.32 0.62
C GLU A 194 8.97 3.49 1.90
N GLN A 195 7.73 3.47 2.42
CA GLN A 195 7.40 2.70 3.63
C GLN A 195 7.46 1.19 3.45
N LEU A 196 7.07 0.69 2.27
CA LEU A 196 7.21 -0.74 1.96
C LEU A 196 8.70 -1.09 1.78
N GLU A 197 9.52 -0.18 1.24
CA GLU A 197 10.97 -0.34 1.17
C GLU A 197 11.59 -0.39 2.57
N GLU A 198 11.23 0.51 3.49
CA GLU A 198 11.73 0.49 4.87
C GLU A 198 11.40 -0.84 5.60
N VAL A 199 10.20 -1.39 5.40
CA VAL A 199 9.83 -2.71 5.96
C VAL A 199 10.68 -3.83 5.35
N LEU A 200 10.96 -3.78 4.05
CA LEU A 200 11.81 -4.77 3.38
C LEU A 200 13.28 -4.67 3.83
N GLU A 201 13.76 -3.46 4.11
CA GLU A 201 15.08 -3.22 4.68
C GLU A 201 15.18 -3.82 6.08
N GLU A 202 14.21 -3.53 6.95
CA GLU A 202 14.19 -4.07 8.32
C GLU A 202 14.16 -5.61 8.30
N LEU A 203 13.34 -6.21 7.44
CA LEU A 203 13.32 -7.67 7.24
C LEU A 203 14.67 -8.21 6.76
N TRP A 204 15.37 -7.51 5.87
CA TRP A 204 16.71 -7.91 5.43
C TRP A 204 17.71 -7.87 6.57
N VAL A 205 17.72 -6.79 7.35
CA VAL A 205 18.68 -6.62 8.43
C VAL A 205 18.44 -7.65 9.54
N LEU A 206 17.18 -7.95 9.86
CA LEU A 206 16.83 -9.05 10.78
C LEU A 206 17.32 -10.40 10.25
N GLU A 207 17.13 -10.70 8.96
CA GLU A 207 17.66 -11.94 8.33
C GLU A 207 19.19 -12.00 8.40
N GLU A 208 19.88 -10.86 8.15
CA GLU A 208 21.34 -10.74 8.20
C GLU A 208 21.92 -11.00 9.61
N HIS A 209 21.13 -10.76 10.66
CA HIS A 209 21.50 -10.98 12.07
C HIS A 209 20.85 -12.23 12.68
N GLU A 210 20.28 -13.10 11.85
CA GLU A 210 19.60 -14.34 12.27
C GLU A 210 18.51 -14.09 13.33
N GLN A 211 17.81 -12.95 13.23
CA GLN A 211 16.68 -12.58 14.09
C GLN A 211 15.33 -12.93 13.44
N ILE A 212 14.32 -13.15 14.28
CA ILE A 212 12.95 -13.43 13.84
C ILE A 212 12.20 -12.11 13.70
N ALA A 213 11.53 -11.91 12.56
CA ALA A 213 10.72 -10.73 12.31
C ALA A 213 9.27 -10.94 12.77
N GLU A 214 8.95 -10.45 13.97
CA GLU A 214 7.60 -10.45 14.54
C GLU A 214 6.87 -9.15 14.21
N ILE A 215 5.69 -9.26 13.61
CA ILE A 215 4.92 -8.09 13.12
C ILE A 215 4.70 -7.05 14.22
N GLU A 216 4.37 -7.50 15.44
CA GLU A 216 4.05 -6.64 16.58
C GLU A 216 5.29 -6.08 17.31
N HIS A 217 6.49 -6.58 16.99
CA HIS A 217 7.77 -6.12 17.55
C HIS A 217 8.61 -5.31 16.55
N MET A 218 8.15 -5.22 15.29
CA MET A 218 8.78 -4.37 14.28
C MET A 218 8.30 -2.93 14.45
N GLU A 219 9.26 -2.00 14.53
CA GLU A 219 9.01 -0.56 14.51
C GLU A 219 9.72 0.05 13.30
N VAL A 220 8.93 0.45 12.30
CA VAL A 220 9.40 1.13 11.09
C VAL A 220 8.85 2.55 11.09
N HIS A 221 9.62 3.53 10.61
CA HIS A 221 9.15 4.91 10.56
C HIS A 221 8.11 5.08 9.44
N GLY A 222 7.18 6.02 9.63
CA GLY A 222 6.20 6.35 8.59
C GLY A 222 4.75 6.33 9.05
N ALA A 223 3.85 6.52 8.07
CA ALA A 223 2.43 6.73 8.30
C ALA A 223 1.61 5.43 8.34
N LEU A 224 2.17 4.29 7.91
CA LEU A 224 1.51 2.99 7.91
C LEU A 224 1.97 2.14 9.12
N PRO A 225 1.04 1.49 9.87
CA PRO A 225 1.41 0.44 10.82
C PRO A 225 2.08 -0.71 10.06
N VAL A 226 3.09 -1.35 10.69
CA VAL A 226 3.85 -2.44 10.06
C VAL A 226 2.94 -3.58 9.61
N SER A 227 1.89 -3.91 10.38
CA SER A 227 0.89 -4.92 9.99
C SER A 227 0.24 -4.64 8.64
N ILE A 228 -0.13 -3.39 8.35
CA ILE A 228 -0.73 -2.98 7.07
C ILE A 228 0.30 -3.03 5.94
N ALA A 229 1.54 -2.59 6.21
CA ALA A 229 2.62 -2.67 5.23
C ALA A 229 2.94 -4.13 4.85
N VAL A 230 2.99 -5.02 5.85
CA VAL A 230 3.16 -6.47 5.70
C VAL A 230 2.05 -7.08 4.83
N GLU A 231 0.78 -6.71 5.06
CA GLU A 231 -0.32 -7.16 4.20
C GLU A 231 -0.15 -6.72 2.74
N LYS A 232 0.26 -5.45 2.51
CA LYS A 232 0.52 -4.93 1.17
C LYS A 232 1.66 -5.68 0.47
N ILE A 233 2.82 -5.85 1.12
CA ILE A 233 3.95 -6.58 0.52
C ILE A 233 3.68 -8.09 0.38
N ARG A 234 2.81 -8.67 1.23
CA ARG A 234 2.32 -10.05 1.08
C ARG A 234 1.47 -10.19 -0.17
N ALA A 235 0.54 -9.26 -0.41
CA ALA A 235 -0.27 -9.22 -1.64
C ALA A 235 0.59 -9.06 -2.90
N MET A 236 1.76 -8.42 -2.79
CA MET A 236 2.75 -8.31 -3.88
C MET A 236 3.62 -9.56 -4.07
N GLY A 237 3.47 -10.58 -3.20
CA GLY A 237 4.26 -11.81 -3.19
C GLY A 237 5.70 -11.61 -2.73
N LEU A 238 5.98 -10.56 -1.95
CA LEU A 238 7.32 -10.25 -1.44
C LEU A 238 7.58 -10.91 -0.08
N VAL A 239 6.56 -11.16 0.71
CA VAL A 239 6.68 -11.85 2.00
C VAL A 239 5.63 -12.93 2.17
N GLU A 240 5.91 -13.84 3.09
CA GLU A 240 4.96 -14.81 3.63
C GLU A 240 4.83 -14.62 5.14
N THR A 241 3.64 -14.85 5.67
CA THR A 241 3.37 -14.77 7.12
C THR A 241 3.13 -16.16 7.68
N LYS A 242 3.78 -16.50 8.79
CA LYS A 242 3.65 -17.80 9.46
C LYS A 242 3.34 -17.62 10.95
N PRO A 243 2.67 -18.58 11.61
CA PRO A 243 2.54 -18.57 13.04
C PRO A 243 3.92 -18.61 13.71
N HIS A 244 4.07 -17.86 14.78
CA HIS A 244 5.30 -17.84 15.54
C HIS A 244 5.63 -19.22 16.13
N PRO A 245 6.88 -19.69 16.03
CA PRO A 245 7.26 -20.99 16.52
C PRO A 245 7.10 -21.04 18.06
N PRO A 246 6.56 -22.14 18.63
CA PRO A 246 6.35 -22.27 20.08
C PRO A 246 7.64 -22.54 20.87
N ILE A 247 8.81 -22.31 20.26
CA ILE A 247 10.12 -22.60 20.81
C ILE A 247 10.64 -21.33 21.48
N ALA A 248 11.01 -21.43 22.76
CA ALA A 248 11.62 -20.32 23.48
C ALA A 248 12.93 -19.91 22.79
N HIS A 249 13.01 -18.65 22.39
CA HIS A 249 14.18 -18.00 21.84
C HIS A 249 14.35 -16.61 22.47
N ASP A 250 15.52 -16.04 22.29
CA ASP A 250 15.85 -14.72 22.82
C ASP A 250 15.53 -13.67 21.76
N HIS A 251 14.69 -12.69 22.10
CA HIS A 251 14.50 -11.50 21.26
C HIS A 251 15.61 -10.54 21.65
N LYS A 252 16.74 -10.58 20.95
CA LYS A 252 17.76 -9.55 21.16
C LYS A 252 17.16 -8.24 20.68
N SER A 253 17.23 -7.21 21.52
CA SER A 253 16.97 -5.84 21.10
C SER A 253 17.97 -5.53 19.99
N PHE A 254 17.50 -5.61 18.75
CA PHE A 254 18.32 -5.38 17.58
C PHE A 254 18.11 -3.93 17.15
N VAL A 255 19.22 -3.20 17.08
CA VAL A 255 19.25 -1.80 16.67
C VAL A 255 19.95 -1.79 15.33
N ASN A 256 19.20 -1.47 14.26
CA ASN A 256 19.76 -1.24 12.94
C ASN A 256 20.69 -0.01 13.01
N PRO A 257 22.03 -0.18 12.87
CA PRO A 257 22.96 0.93 13.04
C PRO A 257 22.83 2.03 11.98
N CYS A 258 22.11 1.79 10.88
CA CYS A 258 22.02 2.71 9.74
C CYS A 258 20.87 3.75 9.86
N HIS A 259 20.17 3.82 11.01
CA HIS A 259 18.87 4.50 11.13
C HIS A 259 18.70 5.39 12.39
N ASP A 260 19.79 5.78 13.07
CA ASP A 260 19.70 6.29 14.44
C ASP A 260 19.64 7.84 14.58
N ALA A 261 18.82 8.47 13.75
CA ALA A 261 18.38 9.84 13.98
C ALA A 261 16.88 9.86 14.30
N LEU A 262 16.55 9.69 15.60
CA LEU A 262 15.27 9.98 16.30
C LEU A 262 14.50 8.75 16.83
N LYS A 263 14.99 8.11 17.91
CA LYS A 263 14.17 7.19 18.74
C LYS A 263 14.10 7.62 20.22
N PRO A 264 12.91 7.83 20.79
CA PRO A 264 12.59 7.44 22.16
C PRO A 264 11.88 6.09 22.15
N GLY A 265 12.44 5.11 22.88
CA GLY A 265 11.97 3.73 22.89
C GLY A 265 10.52 3.57 23.36
N GLY A 266 9.70 2.91 22.54
CA GLY A 266 8.44 2.31 22.93
C GLY A 266 8.66 0.90 23.48
N VAL A 267 7.85 0.51 24.47
CA VAL A 267 7.78 -0.88 24.94
C VAL A 267 6.62 -1.53 24.21
N SER A 268 6.90 -2.52 23.37
CA SER A 268 5.85 -3.29 22.69
C SER A 268 5.12 -4.20 23.68
N ILE A 269 3.80 -4.35 23.48
CA ILE A 269 2.84 -5.05 24.36
C ILE A 269 2.09 -6.14 23.56
N GLY A 270 2.71 -6.70 22.52
CA GLY A 270 2.11 -7.73 21.66
C GLY A 270 2.25 -9.17 22.19
N ASP A 271 1.45 -10.11 21.66
CA ASP A 271 1.47 -11.55 22.00
C ASP A 271 2.41 -12.39 21.13
N GLY A 272 3.13 -11.77 20.18
CA GLY A 272 4.15 -12.40 19.33
C GLY A 272 3.61 -13.46 18.35
N SER A 273 2.33 -13.45 17.98
CA SER A 273 1.68 -14.62 17.34
C SER A 273 2.05 -14.90 15.87
N MET A 274 2.56 -13.93 15.10
CA MET A 274 2.86 -14.08 13.66
C MET A 274 4.24 -13.52 13.28
N ILE A 275 4.98 -14.29 12.49
CA ILE A 275 6.27 -13.92 11.91
C ILE A 275 6.16 -13.64 10.41
N VAL A 276 7.08 -12.85 9.88
CA VAL A 276 7.19 -12.49 8.46
C VAL A 276 8.51 -12.98 7.90
N GLU A 277 8.47 -13.61 6.73
CA GLU A 277 9.67 -14.06 6.02
C GLU A 277 9.68 -13.52 4.59
N LEU A 278 10.86 -13.11 4.10
CA LEU A 278 11.04 -12.70 2.71
C LEU A 278 10.90 -13.91 1.77
N THR A 279 10.08 -13.77 0.72
CA THR A 279 10.09 -14.72 -0.39
C THR A 279 11.35 -14.54 -1.23
N ALA A 280 11.61 -15.43 -2.20
CA ALA A 280 12.72 -15.23 -3.14
C ALA A 280 12.63 -13.88 -3.89
N LYS A 281 11.40 -13.47 -4.25
CA LYS A 281 11.12 -12.17 -4.88
C LYS A 281 11.33 -11.01 -3.92
N GLY A 282 10.88 -11.17 -2.65
CA GLY A 282 11.11 -10.20 -1.60
C GLY A 282 12.58 -9.98 -1.31
N ARG A 283 13.36 -11.06 -1.16
CA ARG A 283 14.80 -11.01 -0.90
C ARG A 283 15.55 -10.33 -2.05
N GLN A 284 15.17 -10.58 -3.30
CA GLN A 284 15.75 -9.86 -4.42
C GLN A 284 15.48 -8.34 -4.31
N ARG A 285 14.23 -7.95 -4.05
CA ARG A 285 13.84 -6.54 -3.93
C ARG A 285 14.52 -5.85 -2.75
N ALA A 286 14.51 -6.49 -1.57
CA ALA A 286 15.21 -6.02 -0.38
C ALA A 286 16.72 -5.87 -0.63
N GLY A 287 17.34 -6.84 -1.31
CA GLY A 287 18.75 -6.77 -1.68
C GLY A 287 19.07 -5.61 -2.61
N ASP A 288 18.19 -5.28 -3.56
CA ASP A 288 18.36 -4.12 -4.45
C ASP A 288 18.26 -2.79 -3.68
N ILE A 289 17.39 -2.72 -2.67
CA ILE A 289 17.26 -1.55 -1.78
C ILE A 289 18.54 -1.40 -0.93
N ILE A 290 18.92 -2.43 -0.18
CA ILE A 290 20.12 -2.44 0.67
C ILE A 290 21.39 -2.16 -0.12
N ARG A 291 21.48 -2.67 -1.36
CA ARG A 291 22.58 -2.37 -2.27
C ARG A 291 22.63 -0.88 -2.62
N ARG A 292 21.51 -0.24 -2.92
CA ARG A 292 21.43 1.21 -3.17
C ARG A 292 21.89 1.99 -1.96
N HIS A 293 21.33 1.69 -0.79
CA HIS A 293 21.66 2.32 0.48
C HIS A 293 23.18 2.30 0.75
N ARG A 294 23.76 1.09 0.82
CA ARG A 294 25.16 0.88 1.21
C ARG A 294 26.16 1.45 0.18
N LEU A 295 25.77 1.52 -1.09
CA LEU A 295 26.56 2.20 -2.13
C LEU A 295 26.46 3.72 -2.03
N ALA A 296 25.30 4.26 -1.65
CA ALA A 296 25.14 5.68 -1.39
C ALA A 296 26.00 6.11 -0.20
N GLU A 297 25.99 5.37 0.91
CA GLU A 297 26.90 5.60 2.05
C GLU A 297 28.36 5.66 1.59
N ARG A 298 28.81 4.66 0.82
CA ARG A 298 30.16 4.64 0.25
C ARG A 298 30.47 5.84 -0.63
N LEU A 299 29.51 6.28 -1.45
CA LEU A 299 29.69 7.45 -2.30
C LEU A 299 29.88 8.72 -1.45
N PHE A 300 29.06 8.91 -0.43
CA PHE A 300 29.14 10.06 0.47
C PHE A 300 30.42 10.06 1.31
N THR A 301 30.85 8.90 1.81
CA THR A 301 32.12 8.75 2.55
C THR A 301 33.34 8.89 1.64
N ASP A 302 33.44 8.10 0.56
CA ASP A 302 34.69 7.94 -0.19
C ASP A 302 34.91 9.08 -1.22
N SER A 303 33.84 9.68 -1.73
CA SER A 303 33.93 10.67 -2.83
C SER A 303 33.54 12.10 -2.44
N LEU A 304 32.58 12.25 -1.52
CA LEU A 304 32.12 13.56 -1.06
C LEU A 304 32.77 14.00 0.26
N ALA A 305 33.64 13.16 0.83
CA ALA A 305 34.42 13.43 2.04
C ALA A 305 33.55 13.99 3.18
N MET A 306 32.36 13.41 3.35
CA MET A 306 31.50 13.71 4.47
C MET A 306 32.03 12.97 5.71
N ASP A 307 32.28 13.72 6.79
CA ASP A 307 32.89 13.19 8.01
C ASP A 307 31.86 12.87 9.11
N SER A 308 30.62 13.36 8.97
CA SER A 308 29.55 13.16 9.94
C SER A 308 28.72 11.93 9.55
N GLU A 309 28.81 10.86 10.35
CA GLU A 309 28.03 9.62 10.19
C GLU A 309 26.53 9.89 10.05
N THR A 310 25.97 10.74 10.92
CA THR A 310 24.56 11.14 10.87
C THR A 310 24.16 11.91 9.61
N GLU A 311 25.11 12.63 9.00
CA GLU A 311 24.84 13.39 7.77
C GLU A 311 24.92 12.46 6.55
N ILE A 312 25.86 11.51 6.56
CA ILE A 312 25.99 10.46 5.55
C ILE A 312 24.70 9.63 5.52
N GLU A 313 24.20 9.18 6.67
CA GLU A 313 22.96 8.41 6.79
C GLU A 313 21.76 9.19 6.23
N GLN A 314 21.56 10.44 6.66
CA GLN A 314 20.44 11.25 6.19
C GLN A 314 20.49 11.55 4.69
N GLN A 315 21.69 11.74 4.13
CA GLN A 315 21.84 11.94 2.69
C GLN A 315 21.71 10.63 1.92
N ALA A 316 22.24 9.51 2.43
CA ALA A 316 22.12 8.19 1.82
C ALA A 316 20.65 7.76 1.70
N CYS A 317 19.88 7.89 2.78
CA CYS A 317 18.44 7.62 2.81
C CYS A 317 17.67 8.47 1.77
N LYS A 318 17.96 9.77 1.68
CA LYS A 318 17.33 10.61 0.63
C LYS A 318 17.76 10.22 -0.78
N PHE A 319 18.99 9.75 -0.94
CA PHE A 319 19.59 9.51 -2.24
C PHE A 319 19.16 8.17 -2.82
N GLU A 320 18.91 7.15 -2.01
CA GLU A 320 18.59 5.80 -2.48
C GLU A 320 17.26 5.71 -3.24
N HIS A 321 16.24 6.46 -2.83
CA HIS A 321 14.95 6.52 -3.51
C HIS A 321 15.01 7.27 -4.85
N ILE A 322 16.11 7.98 -5.14
CA ILE A 322 16.33 8.72 -6.38
C ILE A 322 17.13 7.86 -7.39
N LEU A 323 17.83 6.82 -6.93
CA LEU A 323 18.72 6.03 -7.76
C LEU A 323 17.97 4.95 -8.56
N SER A 324 18.07 5.05 -9.90
CA SER A 324 17.69 3.95 -10.78
C SER A 324 18.70 2.79 -10.69
N PRO A 325 18.29 1.54 -11.00
CA PRO A 325 19.22 0.39 -11.00
C PRO A 325 20.48 0.61 -11.87
N GLU A 326 20.33 1.30 -12.99
CA GLU A 326 21.44 1.64 -13.88
C GLU A 326 22.40 2.65 -13.24
N ALA A 327 21.87 3.62 -12.48
CA ALA A 327 22.68 4.57 -11.73
C ALA A 327 23.42 3.86 -10.58
N THR A 328 22.75 2.95 -9.87
CA THR A 328 23.35 2.12 -8.81
C THR A 328 24.54 1.31 -9.33
N ASP A 329 24.41 0.68 -10.50
CA ASP A 329 25.50 -0.09 -11.10
C ASP A 329 26.67 0.80 -11.55
N LYS A 330 26.40 2.01 -12.04
CA LYS A 330 27.45 3.00 -12.35
C LYS A 330 28.18 3.47 -11.10
N ILE A 331 27.46 3.72 -10.01
CA ILE A 331 28.07 4.08 -8.71
C ILE A 331 28.94 2.93 -8.21
N CYS A 332 28.44 1.70 -8.26
CA CYS A 332 29.23 0.52 -7.88
C CYS A 332 30.52 0.40 -8.70
N THR A 333 30.44 0.61 -10.01
CA THR A 333 31.60 0.58 -10.92
C THR A 333 32.58 1.71 -10.60
N PHE A 334 32.07 2.92 -10.38
CA PHE A 334 32.87 4.10 -10.04
C PHE A 334 33.65 3.91 -8.72
N LEU A 335 33.01 3.31 -7.72
CA LEU A 335 33.60 2.99 -6.42
C LEU A 335 34.53 1.76 -6.44
N GLY A 336 34.73 1.13 -7.61
CA GLY A 336 35.60 -0.04 -7.75
C GLY A 336 35.02 -1.33 -7.18
N HIS A 337 33.69 -1.47 -7.19
CA HIS A 337 32.93 -2.62 -6.70
C HIS A 337 33.22 -2.97 -5.24
N PRO A 338 32.92 -2.04 -4.30
CA PRO A 338 33.14 -2.28 -2.88
C PRO A 338 32.31 -3.48 -2.42
N LYS A 339 32.90 -4.32 -1.58
CA LYS A 339 32.25 -5.52 -1.02
C LYS A 339 31.50 -5.23 0.28
N THR A 340 31.82 -4.13 0.95
CA THR A 340 31.24 -3.75 2.25
C THR A 340 30.93 -2.27 2.29
N CYS A 341 29.94 -1.86 3.07
CA CYS A 341 29.66 -0.46 3.40
C CYS A 341 30.75 0.12 4.32
N PRO A 342 30.72 1.43 4.66
CA PRO A 342 31.68 2.02 5.60
C PRO A 342 31.66 1.36 6.99
N HIS A 343 30.50 0.86 7.41
CA HIS A 343 30.27 0.18 8.70
C HIS A 343 30.64 -1.33 8.68
N GLY A 344 31.08 -1.86 7.54
CA GLY A 344 31.55 -3.25 7.40
C GLY A 344 30.50 -4.27 7.00
N ALA A 345 29.22 -3.88 6.87
CA ALA A 345 28.16 -4.77 6.40
C ALA A 345 28.31 -5.07 4.88
N PRO A 346 28.00 -6.30 4.41
CA PRO A 346 28.22 -6.71 3.02
C PRO A 346 27.31 -5.97 2.03
N ILE A 347 27.82 -5.56 0.87
CA ILE A 347 26.99 -4.96 -0.19
C ILE A 347 26.44 -6.08 -1.07
N PRO A 348 25.10 -6.26 -1.21
CA PRO A 348 24.53 -7.26 -2.10
C PRO A 348 25.03 -7.06 -3.53
N PRO A 349 25.43 -8.11 -4.28
CA PRO A 349 26.00 -7.96 -5.62
C PRO A 349 24.92 -7.59 -6.65
N GLY A 350 25.30 -6.75 -7.62
CA GLY A 350 24.45 -6.37 -8.75
C GLY A 350 24.98 -6.93 -10.07
N LYS A 351 24.33 -6.56 -11.19
CA LYS A 351 24.70 -7.06 -12.53
C LYS A 351 26.15 -6.71 -12.88
N CYS A 352 26.58 -5.49 -12.55
CA CYS A 352 27.95 -5.03 -12.81
C CYS A 352 29.04 -5.81 -12.05
N CYS A 353 28.70 -6.59 -11.01
CA CYS A 353 29.66 -7.39 -10.24
C CYS A 353 29.98 -8.75 -10.89
N GLY A 354 29.18 -9.21 -11.87
CA GLY A 354 29.33 -10.52 -12.52
C GLY A 354 30.65 -10.67 -13.30
N ASP A 355 31.06 -9.62 -14.01
CA ASP A 355 32.27 -9.63 -14.85
C ASP A 355 33.57 -9.70 -14.02
N ILE A 356 33.51 -9.34 -12.74
CA ILE A 356 34.67 -9.29 -11.85
C ILE A 356 34.93 -10.65 -11.22
N ALA A 357 33.88 -11.42 -10.91
CA ALA A 357 34.00 -12.77 -10.36
C ALA A 357 34.77 -13.72 -11.30
N GLU A 358 34.68 -13.50 -12.62
CA GLU A 358 35.50 -14.21 -13.62
C GLU A 358 36.94 -13.66 -13.68
N SER A 359 37.11 -12.33 -13.65
CA SER A 359 38.42 -11.68 -13.70
C SER A 359 39.33 -12.02 -12.50
N ASP A 360 38.75 -12.11 -11.29
CA ASP A 360 39.46 -12.42 -10.03
C ASP A 360 39.86 -13.91 -9.98
N ARG A 361 39.04 -14.80 -10.55
CA ARG A 361 39.40 -16.22 -10.77
C ARG A 361 40.57 -16.37 -11.75
N SER A 362 40.59 -15.59 -12.83
CA SER A 362 41.70 -15.61 -13.80
C SER A 362 42.98 -14.97 -13.25
N ARG A 363 42.92 -13.89 -12.45
CA ARG A 363 44.09 -13.32 -11.76
C ARG A 363 44.65 -14.26 -10.68
N GLY A 364 43.79 -14.94 -9.94
CA GLY A 364 44.18 -16.00 -9.01
C GLY A 364 44.82 -17.23 -9.68
N ALA A 365 44.42 -17.55 -10.91
CA ALA A 365 45.03 -18.63 -11.70
C ALA A 365 46.39 -18.24 -12.30
N LEU A 366 46.55 -17.01 -12.80
CA LEU A 366 47.82 -16.47 -13.29
C LEU A 366 48.87 -16.30 -12.17
N ALA A 367 48.45 -15.89 -10.96
CA ALA A 367 49.34 -15.80 -9.79
C ALA A 367 49.86 -17.18 -9.33
N ARG A 368 49.04 -18.24 -9.43
CA ARG A 368 49.47 -19.62 -9.14
C ARG A 368 50.40 -20.20 -10.21
N SER A 369 50.27 -19.76 -11.47
CA SER A 369 51.17 -20.19 -12.55
C SER A 369 52.59 -19.59 -12.45
N ARG A 370 52.75 -18.40 -11.87
CA ARG A 370 54.06 -17.77 -11.67
C ARG A 370 54.79 -18.20 -10.39
N ALA A 371 54.08 -18.78 -9.43
CA ALA A 371 54.68 -19.31 -8.20
C ALA A 371 55.20 -20.76 -8.34
N GLY A 372 54.92 -21.44 -9.46
CA GLY A 372 55.31 -22.83 -9.71
C GLY A 372 56.70 -23.04 -10.30
N ASP A 373 57.45 -21.99 -10.66
CA ASP A 373 58.68 -22.09 -11.45
C ASP A 373 59.99 -21.74 -10.70
N VAL A 374 59.96 -21.62 -9.37
CA VAL A 374 61.17 -21.26 -8.57
C VAL A 374 61.43 -22.22 -7.40
N SER A 375 61.33 -23.53 -7.63
CA SER A 375 61.78 -24.50 -6.63
C SER A 375 62.26 -25.83 -7.23
N ASN A 376 63.32 -25.80 -8.03
CA ASN A 376 64.18 -26.98 -8.14
C ASN A 376 65.58 -26.65 -8.66
N THR A 377 66.50 -26.26 -7.77
CA THR A 377 67.95 -26.62 -7.86
C THR A 377 68.64 -26.16 -6.58
N ARG A 378 69.02 -27.10 -5.71
CA ARG A 378 70.29 -27.16 -4.95
C ARG A 378 70.15 -28.14 -3.78
N GLY A 379 70.40 -29.41 -4.09
CA GLY A 379 70.99 -30.37 -3.17
C GLY A 379 72.27 -30.91 -3.84
N ASP A 380 73.24 -31.30 -3.02
CA ASP A 380 74.52 -31.96 -3.32
C ASP A 380 75.74 -31.03 -3.40
N GLU A 381 76.38 -30.78 -2.24
CA GLU A 381 77.60 -31.45 -1.74
C GLU A 381 78.14 -30.77 -0.46
#